data_AF-A0A068T288-F1
#
_entry.id   AF-A0A068T288-F1
#
_cell.length_a   1.000
_cell.length_b   1.000
_cell.length_c   1.000
_cell.angle_alpha   90.00
_cell.angle_beta   90.00
_cell.angle_gamma   90.00
#
_symmetry.space_group_name_H-M   'P 1'
#
loop_
_entity.id
_entity.type
_entity.pdbx_description
1 polymer ?
#
loop_
_entity_poly.entity_id
_entity_poly.type
_entity_poly.pdbx_seq_one_letter_code
_entity_poly.pdbx_strand_id
1 'polypeptide(L)'
;MVEATRLYRLINPSDCITFRATLDEAACMAAVFRNSMLFVHDEETDEAPSIENAAAIRDAIFASADRIAGYADAWDSLLVADRHERFLFEKAVEGMSAEQRQQFRAEYHDRRRTSLNDICSRAWQIAIDLRACEPEAA
;
A
#
# COMPACT_ATOMS: atom_id res chain seq x y z
N MET A 1 9.67 19.11 3.98
CA MET A 1 8.97 18.30 5.01
C MET A 1 8.53 17.02 4.33
N VAL A 2 8.92 15.86 4.84
CA VAL A 2 8.39 14.58 4.34
C VAL A 2 6.95 14.49 4.85
N GLU A 3 5.98 14.27 3.97
CA GLU A 3 4.59 14.07 4.40
C GLU A 3 4.50 12.83 5.30
N ALA A 4 3.73 12.92 6.38
CA ALA A 4 3.56 11.82 7.30
C ALA A 4 2.69 10.73 6.67
N THR A 5 3.15 9.48 6.74
CA THR A 5 2.35 8.33 6.32
C THR A 5 1.21 8.07 7.30
N ARG A 6 0.05 7.70 6.76
CA ARG A 6 -1.18 7.34 7.48
C ARG A 6 -1.54 5.89 7.22
N LEU A 7 -2.51 5.37 7.97
CA LEU A 7 -3.07 4.05 7.73
C LEU A 7 -4.34 4.18 6.89
N TYR A 8 -4.40 3.43 5.79
CA TYR A 8 -5.57 3.34 4.92
C TYR A 8 -6.09 1.91 4.91
N ARG A 9 -7.39 1.77 4.74
CA ARG A 9 -8.05 0.50 4.41
C ARG A 9 -8.41 0.44 2.95
N LEU A 10 -8.21 -0.74 2.36
CA LEU A 10 -8.78 -1.12 1.08
C LEU A 10 -10.05 -1.94 1.36
N ILE A 11 -11.19 -1.34 1.05
CA ILE A 11 -12.52 -1.95 1.18
C ILE A 11 -12.70 -2.95 0.03
N ASN A 12 -12.72 -4.23 0.39
CA ASN A 12 -12.90 -5.40 -0.46
C ASN A 12 -13.98 -6.30 0.18
N PRO A 13 -14.89 -6.93 -0.61
CA PRO A 13 -15.91 -7.82 -0.06
C PRO A 13 -15.39 -9.03 0.74
N SER A 14 -14.16 -9.47 0.49
CA SER A 14 -13.61 -10.70 1.09
C SER A 14 -12.65 -10.44 2.24
N ASP A 15 -11.59 -9.67 1.99
CA ASP A 15 -10.48 -9.52 2.93
C ASP A 15 -10.44 -8.10 3.49
N CYS A 16 -10.16 -7.96 4.79
CA CYS A 16 -9.78 -6.69 5.37
C CYS A 16 -8.32 -6.42 5.03
N ILE A 17 -8.05 -5.40 4.22
CA ILE A 17 -6.71 -5.06 3.78
C ILE A 17 -6.37 -3.64 4.24
N THR A 18 -5.18 -3.47 4.82
CA THR A 18 -4.66 -2.16 5.23
C THR A 18 -3.27 -1.90 4.67
N PHE A 19 -2.92 -0.63 4.50
CA PHE A 19 -1.62 -0.19 4.00
C PHE A 19 -1.23 1.18 4.56
N ARG A 20 0.08 1.47 4.54
CA ARG A 20 0.67 2.74 4.97
C ARG A 20 1.01 3.56 3.73
N ALA A 21 0.60 4.82 3.68
CA ALA A 21 0.87 5.70 2.55
C ALA A 21 0.78 7.17 2.98
N THR A 22 1.38 8.06 2.21
CA THR A 22 1.03 9.50 2.21
C THR A 22 -0.33 9.71 1.53
N LEU A 23 -0.88 10.93 1.62
CA LEU A 23 -2.16 11.25 0.97
C LEU A 23 -2.07 11.13 -0.55
N ASP A 24 -0.98 11.63 -1.13
CA ASP A 24 -0.69 11.56 -2.57
C ASP A 24 -0.65 10.11 -3.06
N GLU A 25 0.15 9.26 -2.39
CA GLU A 25 0.29 7.84 -2.72
C GLU A 25 -1.06 7.12 -2.59
N ALA A 26 -1.78 7.33 -1.49
CA ALA A 26 -3.08 6.70 -1.26
C ALA A 26 -4.12 7.11 -2.31
N ALA A 27 -4.13 8.38 -2.74
CA ALA A 27 -5.02 8.84 -3.78
C ALA A 27 -4.69 8.22 -5.16
N CYS A 28 -3.41 8.09 -5.50
CA CYS A 28 -2.99 7.38 -6.71
C CYS A 28 -3.37 5.89 -6.67
N MET A 29 -3.17 5.21 -5.55
CA MET A 29 -3.59 3.82 -5.37
C MET A 29 -5.12 3.68 -5.45
N ALA A 30 -5.87 4.60 -4.84
CA ALA A 30 -7.33 4.63 -4.90
C ALA A 30 -7.84 4.72 -6.35
N ALA A 31 -7.16 5.49 -7.22
CA ALA A 31 -7.50 5.58 -8.64
C ALA A 31 -7.28 4.23 -9.37
N VAL A 32 -6.23 3.47 -9.03
CA VAL A 32 -5.99 2.12 -9.57
C VAL A 32 -7.10 1.16 -9.14
N PHE A 33 -7.43 1.15 -7.85
CA PHE A 33 -8.43 0.24 -7.27
C PHE A 33 -9.87 0.53 -7.70
N ARG A 34 -10.20 1.78 -7.99
CA ARG A 34 -11.54 2.20 -8.47
C ARG A 34 -11.96 1.46 -9.75
N ASN A 35 -11.00 1.08 -10.60
CA ASN A 35 -11.28 0.30 -11.81
C ASN A 35 -11.74 -1.15 -11.53
N SER A 36 -11.70 -1.59 -10.26
CA SER A 36 -12.03 -2.96 -9.83
C SER A 36 -13.14 -3.00 -8.76
N MET A 37 -13.96 -1.95 -8.62
CA MET A 37 -14.99 -1.82 -7.58
C MET A 37 -14.46 -1.88 -6.13
N LEU A 38 -13.17 -1.56 -5.94
CA LEU A 38 -12.54 -1.48 -4.64
C LEU A 38 -12.40 -0.01 -4.22
N PHE A 39 -12.53 0.28 -2.93
CA PHE A 39 -12.47 1.63 -2.38
C PHE A 39 -11.36 1.76 -1.35
N VAL A 40 -10.73 2.92 -1.27
CA VAL A 40 -9.69 3.22 -0.28
C VAL A 40 -10.22 4.29 0.66
N HIS A 41 -10.13 4.06 1.97
CA HIS A 41 -10.53 5.01 3.01
C HIS A 41 -9.41 5.18 4.02
N ASP A 42 -9.25 6.40 4.56
CA ASP A 42 -8.39 6.68 5.71
C ASP A 42 -8.99 6.01 6.97
N GLU A 43 -8.17 5.27 7.72
CA GLU A 43 -8.62 4.53 8.92
C GLU A 43 -8.92 5.43 10.12
N GLU A 44 -8.53 6.70 10.09
CA GLU A 44 -8.83 7.69 11.13
C GLU A 44 -10.06 8.52 10.81
N THR A 45 -10.22 8.96 9.55
CA THR A 45 -11.32 9.85 9.16
C THR A 45 -12.49 9.14 8.50
N ASP A 46 -12.31 7.91 8.03
CA ASP A 46 -13.26 7.18 7.19
C ASP A 46 -13.60 7.90 5.86
N GLU A 47 -12.73 8.77 5.40
CA GLU A 47 -12.89 9.48 4.13
C GLU A 47 -12.00 8.87 3.04
N ALA A 48 -12.46 8.93 1.80
CA ALA A 48 -11.64 8.57 0.66
C ALA A 48 -10.48 9.58 0.50
N PRO A 49 -9.26 9.15 0.16
CA PRO A 49 -8.16 10.07 -0.10
C PRO A 49 -8.53 10.94 -1.31
N SER A 50 -8.48 12.25 -1.11
CA SER A 50 -8.90 13.25 -2.10
C SER A 50 -7.79 14.25 -2.35
N ILE A 51 -7.47 14.44 -3.63
CA ILE A 51 -6.49 15.41 -4.12
C ILE A 51 -7.07 16.10 -5.36
N GLU A 52 -6.77 17.40 -5.53
CA GLU A 52 -7.34 18.20 -6.62
C GLU A 52 -6.85 17.77 -8.01
N ASN A 53 -5.63 17.21 -8.13
CA ASN A 53 -5.04 16.84 -9.41
C ASN A 53 -4.25 15.52 -9.35
N ALA A 54 -4.98 14.40 -9.32
CA ALA A 54 -4.37 13.06 -9.25
C ALA A 54 -3.43 12.73 -10.41
N ALA A 55 -3.67 13.28 -11.60
CA ALA A 55 -2.80 13.08 -12.75
C ALA A 55 -1.43 13.75 -12.54
N ALA A 56 -1.42 15.03 -12.15
CA ALA A 56 -0.17 15.75 -11.90
C ALA A 56 0.61 15.16 -10.72
N ILE A 57 -0.07 14.69 -9.67
CA ILE A 57 0.59 14.00 -8.56
C ILE A 57 1.23 12.70 -9.03
N ARG A 58 0.52 11.91 -9.85
CA ARG A 58 1.08 10.69 -10.44
C ARG A 58 2.34 11.02 -11.24
N ASP A 59 2.28 11.99 -12.14
CA ASP A 59 3.43 12.37 -12.97
C ASP A 59 4.59 12.85 -12.10
N ALA A 60 4.30 13.61 -11.04
CA ALA A 60 5.31 14.07 -10.10
C ALA A 60 5.92 12.93 -9.25
N ILE A 61 5.19 11.84 -8.99
CA ILE A 61 5.74 10.62 -8.40
C ILE A 61 6.75 10.00 -9.36
N PHE A 62 6.36 9.77 -10.62
CA PHE A 62 7.21 9.10 -11.61
C PHE A 62 8.37 9.96 -12.13
N ALA A 63 8.35 11.27 -11.91
CA ALA A 63 9.48 12.17 -12.21
C ALA A 63 10.61 12.11 -11.17
N SER A 64 10.48 11.36 -10.07
CA SER A 64 11.46 11.35 -8.97
C SER A 64 11.71 9.96 -8.41
N ALA A 65 12.98 9.53 -8.38
CA ALA A 65 13.37 8.23 -7.82
C ALA A 65 12.94 8.06 -6.35
N ASP A 66 13.08 9.12 -5.54
CA ASP A 66 12.68 9.09 -4.13
C ASP A 66 11.17 8.93 -3.96
N ARG A 67 10.37 9.57 -4.84
CA ARG A 67 8.90 9.44 -4.80
C ARG A 67 8.44 8.09 -5.35
N ILE A 68 9.11 7.54 -6.37
CA ILE A 68 8.89 6.16 -6.81
C ILE A 68 9.17 5.19 -5.66
N ALA A 69 10.27 5.38 -4.92
CA ALA A 69 10.60 4.52 -3.78
C ALA A 69 9.54 4.60 -2.67
N GLY A 70 9.08 5.80 -2.29
CA GLY A 70 7.98 5.96 -1.33
C GLY A 70 6.69 5.30 -1.80
N TYR A 71 6.34 5.47 -3.09
CA TYR A 71 5.16 4.83 -3.67
C TYR A 71 5.28 3.30 -3.69
N ALA A 72 6.47 2.76 -3.97
CA ALA A 72 6.73 1.33 -3.89
C ALA A 72 6.57 0.81 -2.46
N ASP A 73 7.04 1.56 -1.46
CA ASP A 73 6.86 1.19 -0.04
C ASP A 73 5.37 1.20 0.36
N ALA A 74 4.56 2.11 -0.20
CA ALA A 74 3.12 2.10 0.00
C ALA A 74 2.47 0.80 -0.54
N TRP A 75 2.81 0.38 -1.77
CA TRP A 75 2.35 -0.88 -2.36
C TRP A 75 2.84 -2.11 -1.60
N ASP A 76 4.10 -2.12 -1.17
CA ASP A 76 4.70 -3.23 -0.41
C ASP A 76 4.10 -3.37 0.99
N SER A 77 3.51 -2.30 1.51
CA SER A 77 2.90 -2.28 2.84
C SER A 77 1.50 -2.90 2.90
N LEU A 78 0.89 -3.31 1.78
CA LEU A 78 -0.42 -3.97 1.79
C LEU A 78 -0.39 -5.28 2.58
N LEU A 79 -1.35 -5.41 3.50
CA LEU A 79 -1.47 -6.55 4.40
C LEU A 79 -2.95 -6.92 4.60
N VAL A 80 -3.27 -8.23 4.56
CA VAL A 80 -4.58 -8.75 5.00
C VAL A 80 -4.66 -8.69 6.52
N ALA A 81 -5.06 -7.53 7.04
CA ALA A 81 -5.19 -7.25 8.46
C ALA A 81 -6.06 -6.00 8.66
N ASP A 82 -6.90 -6.02 9.69
CA ASP A 82 -7.53 -4.79 10.20
C ASP A 82 -6.51 -3.91 10.97
N ARG A 83 -6.94 -2.74 11.46
CA ARG A 83 -6.09 -1.82 12.22
C ARG A 83 -5.43 -2.46 13.45
N HIS A 84 -6.15 -3.29 14.19
CA HIS A 84 -5.62 -3.93 15.40
C HIS A 84 -4.64 -5.05 15.04
N GLU A 85 -5.01 -5.90 14.10
CA GLU A 85 -4.15 -6.97 13.58
C GLU A 85 -2.87 -6.41 12.94
N ARG A 86 -2.97 -5.30 12.21
CA ARG A 86 -1.83 -4.59 11.63
C ARG A 86 -0.86 -4.13 12.71
N PHE A 87 -1.37 -3.56 13.81
CA PHE A 87 -0.54 -3.19 14.95
C PHE A 87 0.17 -4.40 15.56
N LEU A 88 -0.53 -5.53 15.73
CA LEU A 88 0.08 -6.76 16.24
C LEU A 88 1.14 -7.32 15.29
N PHE A 89 0.89 -7.27 13.97
CA PHE A 89 1.85 -7.65 12.95
C PHE A 89 3.11 -6.78 13.02
N GLU A 90 2.95 -5.45 13.02
CA GLU A 90 4.05 -4.48 13.10
C GLU A 90 4.89 -4.70 14.37
N LYS A 91 4.25 -5.04 15.49
CA LYS A 91 4.93 -5.40 16.73
C LYS A 91 5.65 -6.75 16.66
N ALA A 92 5.05 -7.74 16.01
CA ALA A 92 5.67 -9.07 15.87
C ALA A 92 6.94 -9.03 15.01
N VAL A 93 6.97 -8.18 13.98
CA VAL A 93 8.13 -8.04 13.08
C VAL A 93 9.21 -7.09 13.59
N GLU A 94 8.96 -6.44 14.73
CA GLU A 94 9.92 -5.55 15.40
C GLU A 94 11.16 -6.37 15.81
N GLY A 95 12.34 -6.00 15.28
CA GLY A 95 13.60 -6.69 15.54
C GLY A 95 13.90 -7.91 14.66
N MET A 96 12.96 -8.34 13.80
CA MET A 96 13.24 -9.38 12.79
C MET A 96 14.19 -8.85 11.69
N SER A 97 15.01 -9.73 11.11
CA SER A 97 15.78 -9.46 9.89
C SER A 97 14.85 -9.27 8.68
N ALA A 98 15.37 -8.72 7.58
CA ALA A 98 14.57 -8.58 6.35
C ALA A 98 14.04 -9.93 5.83
N GLU A 99 14.86 -10.99 5.85
CA GLU A 99 14.40 -12.32 5.41
C GLU A 99 13.32 -12.88 6.34
N GLN A 100 13.50 -12.73 7.66
CA GLN A 100 12.53 -13.19 8.65
C GLN A 100 11.18 -12.46 8.49
N ARG A 101 11.20 -11.15 8.25
CA ARG A 101 9.98 -10.37 8.00
C ARG A 101 9.27 -10.83 6.74
N GLN A 102 10.02 -11.09 5.67
CA GLN A 102 9.45 -11.57 4.41
C GLN A 102 8.79 -12.94 4.59
N GLN A 103 9.48 -13.87 5.26
CA GLN A 103 8.92 -15.20 5.56
C GLN A 103 7.67 -15.09 6.44
N PHE A 104 7.74 -14.32 7.52
CA PHE A 104 6.60 -14.11 8.42
C PHE A 104 5.41 -13.47 7.70
N ARG A 105 5.65 -12.49 6.81
CA ARG A 105 4.61 -11.87 5.99
C ARG A 105 3.93 -12.88 5.08
N ALA A 106 4.70 -13.73 4.39
CA ALA A 106 4.16 -14.77 3.51
C ALA A 106 3.29 -15.76 4.29
N GLU A 107 3.77 -16.28 5.42
CA GLU A 107 3.02 -17.20 6.28
C GLU A 107 1.78 -16.54 6.92
N TYR A 108 1.87 -15.26 7.27
CA TYR A 108 0.74 -14.49 7.80
C TYR A 108 -0.35 -14.31 6.74
N HIS A 109 0.03 -13.99 5.51
CA HIS A 109 -0.87 -13.79 4.37
C HIS A 109 -1.57 -15.08 3.97
N ASP A 110 -0.84 -16.17 3.78
CA ASP A 110 -1.41 -17.47 3.38
C ASP A 110 -2.47 -17.97 4.37
N ARG A 111 -2.29 -17.71 5.66
CA ARG A 111 -3.25 -18.10 6.70
C ARG A 111 -4.53 -17.25 6.72
N ARG A 112 -4.49 -16.03 6.20
CA ARG A 112 -5.57 -15.04 6.37
C ARG A 112 -6.30 -14.69 5.11
N ARG A 113 -5.63 -14.77 3.96
CA ARG A 113 -6.23 -14.52 2.67
C ARG A 113 -7.41 -15.47 2.48
N THR A 114 -8.60 -14.90 2.32
CA THR A 114 -9.82 -15.65 2.00
C THR A 114 -10.25 -15.41 0.55
N SER A 115 -9.84 -14.30 -0.06
CA SER A 115 -10.13 -14.04 -1.47
C SER A 115 -9.35 -14.98 -2.37
N LEU A 116 -9.92 -15.32 -3.53
CA LEU A 116 -9.16 -15.93 -4.64
C LEU A 116 -8.30 -14.88 -5.37
N ASN A 117 -8.72 -13.61 -5.36
CA ASN A 117 -7.99 -12.51 -5.98
C ASN A 117 -6.87 -12.06 -5.03
N ASP A 118 -5.63 -12.43 -5.33
CA ASP A 118 -4.49 -12.21 -4.43
C ASP A 118 -3.97 -10.77 -4.51
N ILE A 119 -4.74 -9.86 -3.94
CA ILE A 119 -4.47 -8.42 -4.04
C ILE A 119 -3.13 -8.08 -3.40
N CYS A 120 -2.81 -8.63 -2.22
CA CYS A 120 -1.55 -8.31 -1.54
C CYS A 120 -0.34 -8.86 -2.30
N SER A 121 -0.38 -10.11 -2.78
CA SER A 121 0.75 -10.65 -3.58
C SER A 121 0.97 -9.85 -4.86
N ARG A 122 -0.11 -9.44 -5.55
CA ARG A 122 -0.02 -8.55 -6.72
C ARG A 122 0.54 -7.18 -6.37
N ALA A 123 0.13 -6.61 -5.24
CA ALA A 123 0.64 -5.33 -4.75
C ALA A 123 2.14 -5.39 -4.45
N TRP A 124 2.61 -6.48 -3.84
CA TRP A 124 4.05 -6.67 -3.59
C TRP A 124 4.84 -6.81 -4.90
N GLN A 125 4.26 -7.46 -5.91
CA GLN A 125 4.89 -7.49 -7.25
C GLN A 125 4.97 -6.09 -7.87
N ILE A 126 3.90 -5.29 -7.78
CA ILE A 126 3.91 -3.89 -8.23
C ILE A 126 5.01 -3.10 -7.52
N ALA A 127 5.20 -3.30 -6.21
CA ALA A 127 6.28 -2.65 -5.49
C ALA A 127 7.68 -3.04 -6.00
N ILE A 128 7.89 -4.31 -6.35
CA ILE A 128 9.15 -4.77 -6.97
C ILE A 128 9.35 -4.08 -8.32
N ASP A 129 8.31 -4.03 -9.15
CA ASP A 129 8.38 -3.43 -10.48
C ASP A 129 8.65 -1.92 -10.38
N LEU A 130 8.00 -1.21 -9.44
CA LEU A 130 8.24 0.20 -9.16
C LEU A 130 9.67 0.46 -8.69
N ARG A 131 10.24 -0.41 -7.85
CA ARG A 131 11.64 -0.28 -7.41
C ARG A 131 12.64 -0.45 -8.55
N ALA A 132 12.23 -1.08 -9.66
CA ALA A 132 13.01 -1.20 -10.88
C ALA A 132 12.72 -0.07 -11.89
N CYS A 133 11.73 0.79 -11.66
CA CYS A 133 11.43 1.91 -12.54
C CYS A 133 12.50 3.00 -12.44
N GLU A 134 12.97 3.45 -13.59
CA GLU A 134 13.72 4.70 -13.69
C GLU A 134 12.74 5.89 -13.75
N PRO A 135 13.11 7.06 -13.21
CA PRO A 135 12.29 8.25 -13.32
C PRO A 135 12.02 8.64 -14.78
N GLU A 136 10.81 9.07 -15.08
CA GLU A 136 10.45 9.59 -16.38
C GLU A 136 11.18 10.93 -16.62
N ALA A 137 11.75 11.09 -17.82
CA ALA A 137 12.37 12.35 -18.20
C ALA A 137 11.29 13.45 -18.30
N ALA A 138 11.46 14.52 -17.54
CA ALA A 138 10.57 15.68 -17.52
C ALA A 138 10.51 16.45 -18.84
#